data_AF-A0A4P9W952-F1
#
_entry.id   AF-A0A4P9W952-F1
#
_cell.length_a   1.000
_cell.length_b   1.000
_cell.length_c   1.000
_cell.angle_alpha   90.00
_cell.angle_beta   90.00
_cell.angle_gamma   90.00
#
_symmetry.space_group_name_H-M   'P 1'
#
loop_
_entity.id
_entity.type
_entity.pdbx_description
1 polymer ?
#
loop_
_entity_poly.entity_id
_entity_poly.type
_entity_poly.pdbx_seq_one_letter_code
_entity_poly.pdbx_strand_id
1 'polypeptide(L)'
;PWHGYDKRFDVDQAGAGVDAQRFKNRRYFHYFVRFDNHARAGLQTAALCQKTEETMLSLQDETSLTFIETQFLQKAVETIINARRILKNTYVIAFYMERPSNAAEMFEQIQEDLESATEKLTEMVESPVEAWTEDTRAIRCKVLDQTAYVGTRAKVVMQDFAEGIREKRWAFAVTSGDKTWLKLLFRRPLKRNEHKAAGGMGKRIQRCCETHPGSETLLGVIEPAASNFL
;
A
#
# COMPACT_ATOMS: atom_id res chain seq x y z
N PRO A 1 -17.47 4.44 -3.70
CA PRO A 1 -17.10 5.45 -2.67
C PRO A 1 -16.84 4.77 -1.34
N TRP A 2 -15.68 5.04 -0.77
CA TRP A 2 -15.27 4.52 0.53
C TRP A 2 -16.20 5.04 1.63
N HIS A 3 -16.67 4.14 2.47
CA HIS A 3 -17.21 4.46 3.78
C HIS A 3 -16.36 3.67 4.75
N GLY A 4 -15.88 4.33 5.80
CA GLY A 4 -14.89 3.75 6.70
C GLY A 4 -15.41 2.61 7.53
N TYR A 5 -14.82 2.47 8.71
CA TYR A 5 -15.30 1.54 9.70
C TYR A 5 -16.82 1.68 9.85
N ASP A 6 -17.51 0.64 9.42
CA ASP A 6 -18.95 0.55 9.58
C ASP A 6 -19.18 -0.03 10.97
N LYS A 7 -19.59 0.86 11.89
CA LYS A 7 -19.90 0.54 13.30
C LYS A 7 -20.92 -0.60 13.46
N ARG A 8 -21.60 -1.00 12.37
CA ARG A 8 -22.42 -2.21 12.30
C ARG A 8 -21.63 -3.52 12.50
N PHE A 9 -20.31 -3.49 12.54
CA PHE A 9 -19.47 -4.69 12.77
C PHE A 9 -18.93 -4.82 14.21
N ASP A 10 -19.25 -3.89 15.13
CA ASP A 10 -18.90 -4.05 16.54
C ASP A 10 -19.68 -5.20 17.17
N VAL A 11 -18.94 -6.09 17.83
CA VAL A 11 -19.45 -7.32 18.44
C VAL A 11 -20.42 -7.00 19.59
N ASP A 12 -20.38 -5.78 20.12
CA ASP A 12 -21.26 -5.32 21.20
C ASP A 12 -22.73 -5.17 20.76
N GLN A 13 -23.03 -5.14 19.45
CA GLN A 13 -24.40 -5.20 18.94
C GLN A 13 -24.91 -6.64 18.67
N ALA A 14 -24.04 -7.64 18.81
CA ALA A 14 -24.39 -9.03 18.55
C ALA A 14 -24.99 -9.69 19.80
N GLY A 15 -26.31 -9.78 19.87
CA GLY A 15 -26.98 -10.71 20.78
C GLY A 15 -26.42 -12.13 20.63
N ALA A 16 -26.39 -12.90 21.73
CA ALA A 16 -25.79 -14.23 21.75
C ALA A 16 -26.42 -15.18 20.72
N GLY A 17 -25.59 -15.89 19.92
CA GLY A 17 -26.03 -16.93 18.99
C GLY A 17 -25.58 -16.74 17.53
N VAL A 18 -26.46 -17.07 16.57
CA VAL A 18 -26.24 -17.03 15.11
C VAL A 18 -25.76 -15.65 14.64
N ASP A 19 -26.16 -14.58 15.33
CA ASP A 19 -25.75 -13.22 15.02
C ASP A 19 -24.26 -13.02 15.25
N ALA A 20 -23.69 -13.49 16.37
CA ALA A 20 -22.25 -13.40 16.63
C ALA A 20 -21.40 -14.10 15.55
N GLN A 21 -21.84 -15.26 15.04
CA GLN A 21 -21.16 -15.93 13.93
C GLN A 21 -21.27 -15.14 12.62
N ARG A 22 -22.44 -14.56 12.34
CA ARG A 22 -22.64 -13.68 11.18
C ARG A 22 -21.77 -12.43 11.24
N PHE A 23 -21.61 -11.82 12.41
CA PHE A 23 -20.74 -10.66 12.61
C PHE A 23 -19.26 -11.01 12.42
N LYS A 24 -18.78 -12.12 12.99
CA LYS A 24 -17.41 -12.62 12.77
C LYS A 24 -17.11 -12.86 11.28
N ASN A 25 -18.04 -13.51 10.57
CA ASN A 25 -17.89 -13.76 9.14
C ASN A 25 -17.88 -12.46 8.32
N ARG A 26 -18.75 -11.50 8.65
CA ARG A 26 -18.78 -10.18 8.00
C ARG A 26 -17.48 -9.40 8.21
N ARG A 27 -16.96 -9.41 9.44
CA ARG A 27 -15.66 -8.79 9.77
C ARG A 27 -14.54 -9.44 8.94
N TYR A 28 -14.45 -10.76 8.93
CA TYR A 28 -13.46 -11.47 8.11
C TYR A 28 -13.57 -11.07 6.64
N PHE A 29 -14.77 -11.10 6.05
CA PHE A 29 -14.98 -10.76 4.65
C PHE A 29 -14.59 -9.31 4.34
N HIS A 30 -14.89 -8.36 5.24
CA HIS A 30 -14.52 -6.95 5.10
C HIS A 30 -13.01 -6.74 4.92
N TYR A 31 -12.19 -7.34 5.79
CA TYR A 31 -10.73 -7.21 5.71
C TYR A 31 -10.13 -8.08 4.60
N PHE A 32 -10.68 -9.28 4.38
CA PHE A 32 -10.20 -10.21 3.35
C PHE A 32 -10.34 -9.63 1.94
N VAL A 33 -11.50 -9.08 1.58
CA VAL A 33 -11.71 -8.51 0.24
C VAL A 33 -10.72 -7.39 -0.05
N ARG A 34 -10.41 -6.54 0.94
CA ARG A 34 -9.44 -5.44 0.77
C ARG A 34 -8.01 -5.95 0.66
N PHE A 35 -7.64 -6.90 1.51
CA PHE A 35 -6.37 -7.60 1.39
C PHE A 35 -6.21 -8.22 -0.01
N ASP A 36 -7.22 -8.95 -0.50
CA ASP A 36 -7.20 -9.59 -1.81
C ASP A 36 -7.10 -8.56 -2.94
N ASN A 37 -7.86 -7.47 -2.87
CA ASN A 37 -7.81 -6.38 -3.85
C ASN A 37 -6.39 -5.79 -3.96
N HIS A 38 -5.75 -5.46 -2.83
CA HIS A 38 -4.37 -4.94 -2.87
C HIS A 38 -3.34 -6.01 -3.26
N ALA A 39 -3.55 -7.27 -2.90
CA ALA A 39 -2.69 -8.37 -3.33
C ALA A 39 -2.76 -8.57 -4.86
N ARG A 40 -3.98 -8.56 -5.43
CA ARG A 40 -4.22 -8.67 -6.87
C ARG A 40 -3.70 -7.45 -7.64
N ALA A 41 -3.89 -6.25 -7.11
CA ALA A 41 -3.29 -5.03 -7.67
C ALA A 41 -1.74 -5.09 -7.66
N GLY A 42 -1.15 -5.79 -6.69
CA GLY A 42 0.26 -6.13 -6.66
C GLY A 42 0.70 -7.07 -7.80
N LEU A 43 -0.15 -8.00 -8.23
CA LEU A 43 0.14 -8.87 -9.38
C LEU A 43 0.07 -8.12 -10.72
N GLN A 44 -0.85 -7.16 -10.82
CA GLN A 44 -1.02 -6.29 -11.99
C GLN A 44 0.04 -5.18 -12.08
N THR A 45 0.94 -5.11 -11.11
CA THR A 45 2.02 -4.12 -11.06
C THR A 45 2.95 -4.20 -12.27
N ALA A 46 3.29 -5.39 -12.75
CA ALA A 46 4.18 -5.53 -13.92
C ALA A 46 3.55 -4.91 -15.18
N ALA A 47 2.25 -5.12 -15.39
CA ALA A 47 1.51 -4.52 -16.49
C ALA A 47 1.43 -2.99 -16.36
N LEU A 48 1.28 -2.48 -15.12
CA LEU A 48 1.32 -1.04 -14.86
C LEU A 48 2.72 -0.45 -15.14
N CYS A 49 3.81 -1.10 -14.68
CA CYS A 49 5.18 -0.66 -14.97
C CYS A 49 5.40 -0.59 -16.50
N GLN A 50 4.96 -1.61 -17.26
CA GLN A 50 5.07 -1.63 -18.73
C GLN A 50 4.24 -0.52 -19.41
N LYS A 51 2.96 -0.37 -19.04
CA LYS A 51 2.09 0.66 -19.63
C LYS A 51 2.66 2.06 -19.38
N THR A 52 3.22 2.30 -18.20
CA THR A 52 3.86 3.59 -17.90
C THR A 52 5.12 3.83 -18.74
N GLU A 53 5.91 2.80 -19.05
CA GLU A 53 7.04 2.93 -19.98
C GLU A 53 6.58 3.35 -21.38
N GLU A 54 5.52 2.72 -21.89
CA GLU A 54 4.92 3.06 -23.17
C GLU A 54 4.41 4.51 -23.16
N THR A 55 3.71 4.93 -22.10
CA THR A 55 3.29 6.33 -21.90
C THR A 55 4.46 7.30 -21.84
N MET A 56 5.58 6.94 -21.19
CA MET A 56 6.77 7.78 -21.15
C MET A 56 7.40 7.97 -22.53
N LEU A 57 7.33 6.95 -23.40
CA LEU A 57 7.80 7.05 -24.78
C LEU A 57 6.86 7.90 -25.63
N SER A 58 5.54 7.66 -25.57
CA SER A 58 4.54 8.47 -26.28
C SER A 58 4.63 9.95 -25.89
N LEU A 59 4.84 10.26 -24.60
CA LEU A 59 5.07 11.63 -24.16
C LEU A 59 6.33 12.26 -24.77
N GLN A 60 7.40 11.50 -24.97
CA GLN A 60 8.63 12.01 -25.61
C GLN A 60 8.43 12.22 -27.12
N ASP A 61 7.55 11.47 -27.76
CA ASP A 61 7.28 11.59 -29.20
C ASP A 61 6.28 12.72 -29.49
N GLU A 62 5.23 12.86 -28.67
CA GLU A 62 4.16 13.86 -28.83
C GLU A 62 4.52 15.23 -28.25
N THR A 63 5.46 15.29 -27.29
CA THR A 63 5.89 16.53 -26.63
C THR A 63 7.41 16.66 -26.68
N SER A 64 7.94 17.86 -26.45
CA SER A 64 9.39 18.11 -26.42
C SER A 64 10.07 17.71 -25.10
N LEU A 65 9.45 16.86 -24.29
CA LEU A 65 10.00 16.42 -23.01
C LEU A 65 11.19 15.47 -23.22
N THR A 66 12.23 15.65 -22.41
CA THR A 66 13.37 14.74 -22.37
C THR A 66 13.07 13.49 -21.55
N PHE A 67 13.83 12.42 -21.77
CA PHE A 67 13.78 11.20 -20.95
C PHE A 67 13.89 11.47 -19.44
N ILE A 68 14.66 12.49 -19.02
CA ILE A 68 14.80 12.84 -17.60
C ILE A 68 13.49 13.43 -17.06
N GLU A 69 12.80 14.23 -17.88
CA GLU A 69 11.56 14.89 -17.49
C GLU A 69 10.37 13.94 -17.39
N THR A 70 10.45 12.73 -17.95
CA THR A 70 9.39 11.71 -17.83
C THR A 70 9.59 10.75 -16.64
N GLN A 71 10.75 10.78 -15.96
CA GLN A 71 11.06 9.86 -14.84
C GLN A 71 10.13 10.00 -13.62
N PHE A 72 9.42 11.12 -13.49
CA PHE A 72 8.45 11.28 -12.39
C PHE A 72 7.31 10.25 -12.45
N LEU A 73 6.93 9.80 -13.65
CA LEU A 73 5.91 8.76 -13.82
C LEU A 73 6.37 7.42 -13.27
N GLN A 74 7.62 7.04 -13.56
CA GLN A 74 8.23 5.87 -12.93
C GLN A 74 8.18 5.99 -11.40
N LYS A 75 8.55 7.16 -10.87
CA LYS A 75 8.54 7.38 -9.41
C LYS A 75 7.14 7.31 -8.79
N ALA A 76 6.13 7.79 -9.49
CA ALA A 76 4.74 7.68 -9.09
C ALA A 76 4.31 6.21 -8.99
N VAL A 77 4.59 5.41 -10.03
CA VAL A 77 4.29 3.96 -10.04
C VAL A 77 4.99 3.22 -8.89
N GLU A 78 6.27 3.48 -8.66
CA GLU A 78 7.00 2.89 -7.51
C GLU A 78 6.32 3.20 -6.18
N THR A 79 5.84 4.44 -6.03
CA THR A 79 5.16 4.91 -4.82
C THR A 79 3.80 4.23 -4.64
N ILE A 80 3.01 4.07 -5.71
CA ILE A 80 1.75 3.32 -5.71
C ILE A 80 1.99 1.87 -5.27
N ILE A 81 2.99 1.21 -5.83
CA ILE A 81 3.33 -0.19 -5.51
C ILE A 81 3.66 -0.32 -4.03
N ASN A 82 4.48 0.58 -3.50
CA ASN A 82 4.85 0.59 -2.09
C ASN A 82 3.62 0.82 -1.19
N ALA A 83 2.78 1.81 -1.53
CA ALA A 83 1.55 2.09 -0.78
C ALA A 83 0.59 0.89 -0.77
N ARG A 84 0.37 0.23 -1.91
CA ARG A 84 -0.45 -1.00 -2.01
C ARG A 84 0.10 -2.15 -1.16
N ARG A 85 1.43 -2.31 -1.11
CA ARG A 85 2.08 -3.30 -0.22
C ARG A 85 1.83 -3.00 1.26
N ILE A 86 1.94 -1.72 1.64
CA ILE A 86 1.63 -1.27 3.01
C ILE A 86 0.16 -1.50 3.33
N LEU A 87 -0.77 -1.03 2.48
CA LEU A 87 -2.22 -1.20 2.65
C LEU A 87 -2.61 -2.67 2.82
N LYS A 88 -2.09 -3.56 1.96
CA LYS A 88 -2.30 -5.00 2.08
C LYS A 88 -1.96 -5.51 3.49
N ASN A 89 -0.79 -5.14 4.02
CA ASN A 89 -0.35 -5.59 5.33
C ASN A 89 -1.15 -4.93 6.46
N THR A 90 -1.55 -3.67 6.32
CA THR A 90 -2.28 -2.94 7.36
C THR A 90 -3.70 -3.47 7.56
N TYR A 91 -4.37 -4.03 6.53
CA TYR A 91 -5.65 -4.72 6.72
C TYR A 91 -5.54 -6.00 7.54
N VAL A 92 -4.43 -6.74 7.41
CA VAL A 92 -4.20 -7.93 8.23
C VAL A 92 -4.01 -7.52 9.69
N ILE A 93 -3.24 -6.46 9.93
CA ILE A 93 -3.03 -5.92 11.27
C ILE A 93 -4.35 -5.44 11.88
N ALA A 94 -5.10 -4.61 11.15
CA ALA A 94 -6.38 -4.06 11.61
C ALA A 94 -7.41 -5.16 11.94
N PHE A 95 -7.43 -6.26 11.18
CA PHE A 95 -8.27 -7.41 11.48
C PHE A 95 -8.02 -7.98 12.89
N TYR A 96 -6.76 -8.08 13.31
CA TYR A 96 -6.37 -8.64 14.61
C TYR A 96 -6.43 -7.63 15.77
N MET A 97 -6.59 -6.33 15.51
CA MET A 97 -6.71 -5.34 16.58
C MET A 97 -7.98 -5.58 17.42
N GLU A 98 -7.83 -5.54 18.73
CA GLU A 98 -8.95 -5.60 19.68
C GLU A 98 -9.85 -4.38 19.53
N ARG A 99 -11.14 -4.62 19.71
CA ARG A 99 -12.20 -3.61 19.63
C ARG A 99 -13.16 -3.79 20.81
N PRO A 100 -13.80 -2.71 21.29
CA PRO A 100 -13.67 -1.32 20.82
C PRO A 100 -12.36 -0.66 21.30
N SER A 101 -11.74 0.16 20.46
CA SER A 101 -10.52 0.90 20.82
C SER A 101 -10.38 2.16 19.96
N ASN A 102 -10.31 3.33 20.63
CA ASN A 102 -10.08 4.61 19.95
C ASN A 102 -8.79 4.60 19.11
N ALA A 103 -7.77 3.88 19.57
CA ALA A 103 -6.52 3.74 18.83
C ALA A 103 -6.72 3.00 17.50
N ALA A 104 -7.51 1.92 17.51
CA ALA A 104 -7.79 1.14 16.30
C ALA A 104 -8.65 1.94 15.29
N GLU A 105 -9.60 2.75 15.76
CA GLU A 105 -10.37 3.65 14.90
C GLU A 105 -9.49 4.72 14.25
N MET A 106 -8.58 5.34 15.02
CA MET A 106 -7.62 6.30 14.47
C MET A 106 -6.69 5.65 13.44
N PHE A 107 -6.20 4.44 13.69
CA PHE A 107 -5.37 3.72 12.73
C PHE A 107 -6.08 3.49 11.39
N GLU A 108 -7.36 3.14 11.43
CA GLU A 108 -8.17 2.93 10.22
C GLU A 108 -8.44 4.22 9.46
N GLN A 109 -8.55 5.36 10.13
CA GLN A 109 -8.63 6.68 9.47
C GLN A 109 -7.31 7.01 8.77
N ILE A 110 -6.16 6.73 9.39
CA ILE A 110 -4.86 6.94 8.73
C ILE A 110 -4.71 5.98 7.54
N GLN A 111 -5.22 4.74 7.65
CA GLN A 111 -5.26 3.78 6.56
C GLN A 111 -6.13 4.26 5.38
N GLU A 112 -7.33 4.79 5.66
CA GLU A 112 -8.22 5.41 4.67
C GLU A 112 -7.50 6.49 3.87
N ASP A 113 -6.85 7.40 4.59
CA ASP A 113 -6.17 8.55 4.02
C ASP A 113 -5.11 8.10 3.00
N LEU A 114 -4.38 7.03 3.33
CA LEU A 114 -3.42 6.42 2.42
C LEU A 114 -4.10 5.75 1.23
N GLU A 115 -5.19 5.00 1.44
CA GLU A 115 -5.94 4.32 0.38
C GLU A 115 -6.47 5.35 -0.63
N SER A 116 -7.20 6.36 -0.16
CA SER A 116 -7.75 7.44 -0.98
C SER A 116 -6.67 8.20 -1.76
N ALA A 117 -5.55 8.53 -1.10
CA ALA A 117 -4.43 9.17 -1.77
C ALA A 117 -3.79 8.29 -2.87
N THR A 118 -3.71 6.97 -2.62
CA THR A 118 -3.12 6.00 -3.55
C THR A 118 -4.00 5.77 -4.77
N GLU A 119 -5.31 5.68 -4.58
CA GLU A 119 -6.28 5.56 -5.69
C GLU A 119 -6.26 6.81 -6.58
N LYS A 120 -6.24 8.01 -5.97
CA LYS A 120 -6.10 9.27 -6.73
C LYS A 120 -4.81 9.34 -7.55
N LEU A 121 -3.69 8.86 -6.99
CA LEU A 121 -2.42 8.81 -7.73
C LEU A 121 -2.47 7.78 -8.88
N THR A 122 -3.12 6.64 -8.65
CA THR A 122 -3.31 5.61 -9.68
C THR A 122 -4.12 6.16 -10.85
N GLU A 123 -5.24 6.82 -10.58
CA GLU A 123 -6.09 7.44 -11.60
C GLU A 123 -5.32 8.47 -12.44
N MET A 124 -4.50 9.30 -11.81
CA MET A 124 -3.64 10.26 -12.51
C MET A 124 -2.63 9.59 -13.44
N VAL A 125 -1.98 8.50 -12.99
CA VAL A 125 -0.97 7.79 -13.79
C VAL A 125 -1.59 6.96 -14.91
N GLU A 126 -2.81 6.46 -14.72
CA GLU A 126 -3.53 5.69 -15.74
C GLU A 126 -4.28 6.55 -16.76
N SER A 127 -4.33 7.87 -16.54
CA SER A 127 -4.97 8.83 -17.43
C SER A 127 -4.33 8.84 -18.83
N PRO A 128 -5.14 8.95 -19.90
CA PRO A 128 -4.68 8.85 -21.29
C PRO A 128 -3.73 10.00 -21.67
N VAL A 129 -2.79 9.74 -22.60
CA VAL A 129 -1.69 10.66 -22.98
C VAL A 129 -2.21 11.98 -23.53
N GLU A 130 -3.34 11.94 -24.23
CA GLU A 130 -4.02 13.10 -24.80
C GLU A 130 -4.41 14.13 -23.73
N ALA A 131 -4.65 13.69 -22.50
CA ALA A 131 -4.92 14.61 -21.39
C ALA A 131 -3.68 15.43 -20.99
N TRP A 132 -2.47 15.00 -21.36
CA TRP A 132 -1.19 15.60 -20.96
C TRP A 132 -0.63 16.62 -21.95
N THR A 133 -1.15 16.65 -23.17
CA THR A 133 -0.63 17.50 -24.25
C THR A 133 -1.09 18.96 -24.13
N GLU A 134 -2.22 19.23 -23.46
CA GLU A 134 -2.74 20.60 -23.25
C GLU A 134 -1.99 21.39 -22.16
N ASP A 135 -1.65 20.76 -21.03
CA ASP A 135 -0.93 21.39 -19.91
C ASP A 135 -0.01 20.40 -19.19
N THR A 136 1.05 20.01 -19.89
CA THR A 136 2.05 19.04 -19.40
C THR A 136 2.70 19.48 -18.08
N ARG A 137 2.89 20.79 -17.89
CA ARG A 137 3.54 21.32 -16.69
C ARG A 137 2.64 21.21 -15.46
N ALA A 138 1.38 21.60 -15.55
CA ALA A 138 0.48 21.54 -14.40
C ALA A 138 0.17 20.09 -14.00
N ILE A 139 -0.01 19.19 -14.96
CA ILE A 139 -0.29 17.78 -14.65
C ILE A 139 0.95 17.14 -14.03
N ARG A 140 2.15 17.43 -14.53
CA ARG A 140 3.39 16.99 -13.90
C ARG A 140 3.50 17.46 -12.45
N CYS A 141 3.21 18.74 -12.16
CA CYS A 141 3.19 19.25 -10.79
C CYS A 141 2.18 18.48 -9.93
N LYS A 142 0.95 18.28 -10.41
CA LYS A 142 -0.09 17.52 -9.68
C LYS A 142 0.35 16.09 -9.35
N VAL A 143 0.97 15.39 -10.31
CA VAL A 143 1.45 14.01 -10.09
C VAL A 143 2.63 13.99 -9.13
N LEU A 144 3.56 14.94 -9.21
CA LEU A 144 4.67 15.07 -8.27
C LEU A 144 4.17 15.33 -6.83
N ASP A 145 3.25 16.28 -6.68
CA ASP A 145 2.66 16.64 -5.39
C ASP A 145 1.91 15.46 -4.79
N GLN A 146 1.07 14.79 -5.59
CA GLN A 146 0.32 13.62 -5.16
C GLN A 146 1.25 12.45 -4.80
N THR A 147 2.34 12.25 -5.56
CA THR A 147 3.37 11.23 -5.26
C THR A 147 4.04 11.50 -3.92
N ALA A 148 4.44 12.75 -3.66
CA ALA A 148 5.01 13.16 -2.38
C ALA A 148 4.02 12.98 -1.22
N TYR A 149 2.75 13.30 -1.46
CA TYR A 149 1.67 13.15 -0.48
C TYR A 149 1.43 11.68 -0.11
N VAL A 150 1.29 10.78 -1.09
CA VAL A 150 1.17 9.32 -0.85
C VAL A 150 2.39 8.80 -0.09
N GLY A 151 3.59 9.19 -0.49
CA GLY A 151 4.82 8.80 0.21
C GLY A 151 4.84 9.26 1.68
N THR A 152 4.30 10.45 1.97
CA THR A 152 4.18 10.97 3.33
C THR A 152 3.12 10.21 4.14
N ARG A 153 1.93 9.98 3.57
CA ARG A 153 0.87 9.18 4.23
C ARG A 153 1.32 7.76 4.53
N ALA A 154 2.06 7.14 3.62
CA ALA A 154 2.65 5.83 3.83
C ALA A 154 3.59 5.81 5.04
N LYS A 155 4.41 6.85 5.22
CA LYS A 155 5.27 6.98 6.41
C LYS A 155 4.46 7.16 7.69
N VAL A 156 3.41 7.98 7.67
CA VAL A 156 2.54 8.21 8.84
C VAL A 156 1.90 6.91 9.32
N VAL A 157 1.33 6.10 8.41
CA VAL A 157 0.75 4.78 8.77
C VAL A 157 1.78 3.89 9.47
N MET A 158 2.97 3.80 8.90
CA MET A 158 4.02 2.93 9.44
C MET A 158 4.59 3.46 10.76
N GLN A 159 4.72 4.77 10.90
CA GLN A 159 5.18 5.43 12.13
C GLN A 159 4.17 5.27 13.26
N ASP A 160 2.88 5.54 13.02
CA ASP A 160 1.84 5.35 14.03
C ASP A 160 1.78 3.89 14.50
N PHE A 161 1.86 2.95 13.55
CA PHE A 161 1.90 1.53 13.89
C PHE A 161 3.11 1.19 14.77
N ALA A 162 4.33 1.59 14.37
CA ALA A 162 5.55 1.32 15.12
C ALA A 162 5.52 1.97 16.51
N GLU A 163 5.01 3.20 16.60
CA GLU A 163 4.86 3.93 17.84
C GLU A 163 3.86 3.24 18.77
N GLY A 164 2.71 2.79 18.26
CA GLY A 164 1.74 2.10 19.11
C GLY A 164 2.21 0.73 19.59
N ILE A 165 3.15 0.08 18.88
CA ILE A 165 3.84 -1.11 19.39
C ILE A 165 4.76 -0.70 20.54
N ARG A 166 5.59 0.35 20.37
CA ARG A 166 6.51 0.85 21.41
C ARG A 166 5.77 1.26 22.69
N GLU A 167 4.64 1.95 22.54
CA GLU A 167 3.79 2.43 23.63
C GLU A 167 2.88 1.35 24.24
N LYS A 168 2.84 0.14 23.68
CA LYS A 168 1.89 -0.93 24.06
C LYS A 168 0.43 -0.49 23.93
N ARG A 169 0.15 0.43 23.01
CA ARG A 169 -1.18 0.99 22.74
C ARG A 169 -2.06 0.03 21.94
N TRP A 170 -1.45 -0.86 21.14
CA TRP A 170 -2.19 -1.88 20.40
C TRP A 170 -2.45 -3.12 21.26
N ALA A 171 -3.72 -3.49 21.38
CA ALA A 171 -4.14 -4.79 21.86
C ALA A 171 -4.60 -5.65 20.67
N PHE A 172 -4.27 -6.94 20.68
CA PHE A 172 -4.56 -7.86 19.58
C PHE A 172 -5.29 -9.09 20.11
N ALA A 173 -6.38 -9.48 19.45
CA ALA A 173 -7.30 -10.53 19.89
C ALA A 173 -6.73 -11.96 19.72
N VAL A 174 -5.41 -12.11 19.57
CA VAL A 174 -4.74 -13.40 19.45
C VAL A 174 -4.44 -13.91 20.85
N THR A 175 -5.06 -15.02 21.24
CA THR A 175 -4.79 -15.73 22.49
C THR A 175 -3.29 -15.98 22.64
N SER A 176 -2.75 -15.55 23.78
CA SER A 176 -1.34 -15.61 24.16
C SER A 176 -0.69 -16.94 23.76
N GLY A 177 0.18 -16.90 22.75
CA GLY A 177 0.94 -18.09 22.38
C GLY A 177 1.98 -17.84 21.29
N ASP A 178 1.61 -17.17 20.20
CA ASP A 178 2.57 -17.05 19.10
C ASP A 178 2.40 -15.76 18.29
N LYS A 179 3.27 -14.78 18.54
CA LYS A 179 3.38 -13.53 17.76
C LYS A 179 4.26 -13.69 16.52
N THR A 180 4.74 -14.91 16.20
CA THR A 180 5.59 -15.15 15.01
C THR A 180 4.92 -14.79 13.69
N TRP A 181 3.59 -14.74 13.62
CA TRP A 181 2.88 -14.29 12.42
C TRP A 181 3.17 -12.82 12.06
N LEU A 182 3.49 -11.96 13.04
CA LEU A 182 3.96 -10.59 12.77
C LEU A 182 5.30 -10.60 12.01
N LYS A 183 6.20 -11.55 12.31
CA LYS A 183 7.47 -11.75 11.57
C LYS A 183 7.22 -12.22 10.13
N LEU A 184 6.16 -13.00 9.89
CA LEU A 184 5.79 -13.49 8.56
C LEU A 184 5.21 -12.38 7.68
N LEU A 185 4.41 -11.47 8.24
CA LEU A 185 3.80 -10.35 7.51
C LEU A 185 4.80 -9.32 6.99
N PHE A 186 5.88 -9.08 7.75
CA PHE A 186 6.93 -8.14 7.37
C PHE A 186 8.19 -8.82 6.80
N ARG A 187 8.16 -10.14 6.58
CA ARG A 187 9.29 -10.86 5.98
C ARG A 187 9.53 -10.35 4.55
N ARG A 188 10.81 -10.12 4.20
CA ARG A 188 11.22 -9.75 2.82
C ARG A 188 10.55 -10.66 1.79
N PRO A 189 10.18 -10.16 0.61
CA PRO A 189 9.59 -10.99 -0.44
C PRO A 189 10.49 -12.20 -0.72
N LEU A 190 9.89 -13.38 -0.90
CA LEU A 190 10.59 -14.54 -1.44
C LEU A 190 11.17 -14.12 -2.79
N LYS A 191 12.50 -14.16 -2.93
CA LYS A 191 13.16 -14.00 -4.24
C LYS A 191 12.57 -15.06 -5.15
N ARG A 192 11.72 -14.63 -6.09
CA ARG A 192 11.25 -15.51 -7.17
C ARG A 192 12.49 -15.86 -7.99
N ASN A 193 12.75 -17.16 -8.16
CA ASN A 193 13.91 -17.65 -8.91
C ASN A 193 14.00 -16.94 -10.27
N GLU A 194 15.13 -16.27 -10.49
CA GLU A 194 15.45 -15.58 -11.73
C GLU A 194 15.58 -16.62 -12.86
N HIS A 195 14.56 -16.72 -13.70
CA HIS A 195 14.72 -17.36 -15.01
C HIS A 195 15.43 -16.38 -15.94
N LYS A 196 16.67 -16.73 -16.30
CA LYS A 196 17.50 -16.04 -17.30
C LYS A 196 16.75 -15.91 -18.63
N ALA A 197 16.56 -14.69 -19.15
CA ALA A 197 16.44 -14.45 -20.60
C ALA A 197 16.74 -12.98 -21.02
N ALA A 198 17.42 -12.88 -22.17
CA ALA A 198 17.57 -11.79 -23.17
C ALA A 198 17.75 -10.33 -22.74
N GLY A 199 18.86 -9.70 -23.18
CA GLY A 199 19.20 -8.29 -22.96
C GLY A 199 18.37 -7.28 -23.77
N GLY A 200 18.22 -6.09 -23.21
CA GLY A 200 17.49 -4.96 -23.80
C GLY A 200 17.10 -3.92 -22.73
N MET A 201 16.89 -2.67 -23.15
CA MET A 201 16.63 -1.47 -22.33
C MET A 201 15.54 -1.64 -21.24
N GLY A 202 14.59 -2.58 -21.44
CA GLY A 202 13.53 -2.94 -20.48
C GLY A 202 13.99 -3.58 -19.16
N LYS A 203 15.29 -3.90 -19.00
CA LYS A 203 15.80 -4.49 -17.75
C LYS A 203 16.02 -3.53 -16.59
N ARG A 204 15.86 -2.22 -16.79
CA ARG A 204 16.14 -1.22 -15.74
C ARG A 204 14.94 -0.95 -14.85
N ILE A 205 13.73 -1.00 -15.40
CA ILE A 205 12.50 -0.65 -14.69
C ILE A 205 11.87 -1.90 -14.04
N GLN A 206 11.92 -3.06 -14.71
CA GLN A 206 11.49 -4.33 -14.11
C GLN A 206 12.30 -4.68 -12.83
N ARG A 207 13.58 -4.28 -12.78
CA ARG A 207 14.44 -4.43 -11.58
C ARG A 207 14.07 -3.48 -10.43
N CYS A 208 13.52 -2.30 -10.72
CA CYS A 208 12.98 -1.40 -9.69
C CYS A 208 11.74 -2.02 -9.03
N CYS A 209 10.79 -2.55 -9.82
CA CYS A 209 9.57 -3.16 -9.29
C CYS A 209 9.88 -4.43 -8.42
N GLU A 210 10.99 -5.13 -8.68
CA GLU A 210 11.44 -6.36 -7.98
C GLU A 210 12.45 -6.14 -6.82
N THR A 211 13.27 -5.08 -6.85
CA THR A 211 14.30 -4.81 -5.83
C THR A 211 14.42 -3.31 -5.53
N HIS A 212 13.62 -2.80 -4.58
CA HIS A 212 13.78 -1.43 -4.09
C HIS A 212 14.55 -1.37 -2.75
N PRO A 213 15.67 -0.63 -2.69
CA PRO A 213 16.44 -0.38 -1.45
C PRO A 213 15.68 0.48 -0.42
N GLY A 214 14.59 1.17 -0.82
CA GLY A 214 13.73 1.91 0.11
C GLY A 214 12.87 1.03 1.04
N SER A 215 12.80 -0.28 0.78
CA SER A 215 12.20 -1.24 1.72
C SER A 215 13.10 -1.53 2.92
N GLU A 216 14.42 -1.33 2.79
CA GLU A 216 15.38 -1.55 3.89
C GLU A 216 15.32 -0.46 4.94
N THR A 217 15.02 0.79 4.57
CA THR A 217 14.86 1.91 5.53
C THR A 217 13.55 1.83 6.31
N LEU A 218 12.45 1.38 5.70
CA LEU A 218 11.17 1.18 6.40
C LEU A 218 11.20 -0.04 7.32
N LEU A 219 11.85 -1.13 6.90
CA LEU A 219 12.16 -2.28 7.77
C LEU A 219 13.11 -1.88 8.91
N GLY A 220 14.08 -0.99 8.66
CA GLY A 220 15.01 -0.47 9.68
C GLY A 220 14.35 0.39 10.78
N VAL A 221 13.14 0.91 10.56
CA VAL A 221 12.34 1.60 11.61
C VAL A 221 11.52 0.59 12.42
N ILE A 222 11.07 -0.49 11.79
CA ILE A 222 10.19 -1.50 12.41
C ILE A 222 11.00 -2.56 13.16
N GLU A 223 12.15 -3.01 12.65
CA GLU A 223 12.98 -4.04 13.29
C GLU A 223 13.43 -3.67 14.70
N PRO A 224 13.93 -2.45 15.00
CA PRO A 224 14.31 -2.09 16.37
C PRO A 224 13.10 -2.00 17.32
N ALA A 225 11.94 -1.53 16.82
CA ALA A 225 10.72 -1.39 17.61
C ALA A 225 10.02 -2.75 17.86
N ALA A 226 10.09 -3.66 16.90
CA ALA A 226 9.56 -5.02 17.00
C ALA A 226 10.51 -5.97 17.75
N SER A 227 11.82 -5.75 17.70
CA SER A 227 12.81 -6.58 18.40
C SER A 227 12.67 -6.54 19.93
N ASN A 228 12.13 -5.46 20.50
CA ASN A 228 11.90 -5.34 21.94
C ASN A 228 10.54 -5.89 22.39
N PHE A 229 9.71 -6.36 21.46
CA PHE A 229 8.40 -6.98 21.71
C PHE A 229 8.40 -8.50 21.44
N LEU A 230 9.56 -9.03 21.03
CA LEU A 230 9.82 -10.42 20.68
C LEU A 230 10.67 -11.11 21.73
#